data_AF-A0AAD3NN95-F1
#
_entry.id   AF-A0AAD3NN95-F1
#
_cell.length_a   1.000
_cell.length_b   1.000
_cell.length_c   1.000
_cell.angle_alpha   90.00
_cell.angle_beta   90.00
_cell.angle_gamma   90.00
#
_symmetry.space_group_name_H-M   'P 1'
#
loop_
_entity.id
_entity.type
_entity.pdbx_description
1 polymer ?
#
loop_
_entity_poly.entity_id
_entity_poly.type
_entity_poly.pdbx_seq_one_letter_code
_entity_poly.pdbx_strand_id
1 'polypeptide(L)' 'MAHHTHPITGDPYRATDPVPEDTPKVQGYDFNQGVDHRALLQSYLNTGFQATNVGLAIQEINNMQTRLL' A
#
# COMPACT_ATOMS: atom_id res chain seq x y z
N MET A 1 16.93 -26.70 10.67
CA MET A 1 16.13 -26.12 9.57
C MET A 1 16.46 -26.93 8.31
N ALA A 2 15.67 -27.94 7.99
CA ALA A 2 15.93 -28.76 6.81
C ALA A 2 15.49 -27.98 5.56
N HIS A 3 16.41 -27.82 4.60
CA HIS A 3 16.11 -27.25 3.29
C HIS A 3 15.36 -28.31 2.46
N HIS A 4 14.04 -28.36 2.61
CA HIS A 4 13.19 -29.14 1.73
C HIS A 4 12.89 -28.32 0.48
N THR A 5 13.50 -28.70 -0.65
CA THR A 5 13.16 -28.12 -1.95
C THR A 5 11.87 -28.77 -2.42
N HIS A 6 10.75 -28.05 -2.37
CA HIS A 6 9.51 -28.52 -2.98
C HIS A 6 9.60 -28.33 -4.49
N PRO A 7 9.59 -29.40 -5.31
CA PRO A 7 9.55 -29.25 -6.75
C PRO A 7 8.25 -28.53 -7.13
N ILE A 8 8.34 -27.51 -7.98
CA ILE A 8 7.16 -26.87 -8.56
C ILE A 8 6.55 -27.87 -9.54
N THR A 9 5.43 -28.48 -9.15
CA THR A 9 4.66 -29.37 -10.02
C THR A 9 3.51 -28.59 -10.65
N GLY A 10 3.60 -28.29 -11.95
CA GLY A 10 2.57 -27.57 -12.70
C GLY A 10 3.11 -26.44 -13.59
N ASP A 11 2.22 -25.86 -14.40
CA ASP A 11 2.52 -24.63 -15.14
C ASP A 11 2.58 -23.43 -14.16
N PRO A 12 3.71 -22.71 -14.06
CA PRO A 12 3.83 -21.55 -13.18
C PRO A 12 2.98 -20.35 -13.64
N TYR A 13 2.50 -20.36 -14.89
CA TYR A 13 1.71 -19.28 -15.45
C TYR A 13 0.22 -19.56 -15.30
N ARG A 14 -0.50 -18.55 -14.82
CA ARG A 14 -1.95 -18.56 -14.71
C ARG A 14 -2.50 -17.28 -15.30
N ALA A 15 -3.54 -17.39 -16.12
CA ALA A 15 -4.27 -16.23 -16.60
C ALA A 15 -4.93 -15.49 -15.41
N THR A 16 -4.82 -14.18 -15.40
CA THR A 16 -5.41 -13.29 -14.38
C THR A 16 -6.35 -12.31 -15.05
N ASP A 17 -7.44 -11.98 -14.36
CA ASP A 17 -8.30 -10.87 -14.77
C ASP A 17 -7.57 -9.53 -14.54
N PRO A 18 -7.85 -8.51 -15.39
CA PRO A 18 -7.28 -7.19 -15.20
C PRO A 18 -7.82 -6.55 -13.91
N VAL A 19 -6.94 -5.85 -13.21
CA VAL A 19 -7.31 -5.01 -12.06
C VAL A 19 -7.92 -3.70 -12.59
N PRO A 20 -8.97 -3.14 -11.95
CA PRO A 20 -9.53 -1.84 -12.33
C PRO A 20 -8.45 -0.74 -12.46
N GLU A 21 -8.59 0.13 -13.46
CA GLU A 21 -7.58 1.15 -13.79
C GLU A 21 -7.33 2.15 -12.64
N ASP A 22 -8.35 2.40 -11.83
CA ASP A 22 -8.31 3.31 -10.68
C ASP A 22 -7.75 2.68 -9.40
N THR A 23 -7.38 1.39 -9.43
CA THR A 23 -6.82 0.71 -8.27
C THR A 23 -5.47 1.35 -7.89
N PRO A 24 -5.35 1.93 -6.68
CA PRO A 24 -4.10 2.55 -6.24
C PRO A 24 -2.94 1.56 -6.29
N LYS A 25 -1.80 2.00 -6.83
CA LYS A 25 -0.58 1.18 -6.85
C LYS A 25 0.12 1.28 -5.50
N VAL A 26 0.67 0.15 -5.05
CA VAL A 26 1.50 0.12 -3.86
C VAL A 26 2.81 0.85 -4.16
N GLN A 27 3.04 1.98 -3.49
CA GLN A 27 4.18 2.85 -3.70
C GLN A 27 4.48 3.61 -2.40
N GLY A 28 5.66 3.38 -1.83
CA GLY A 28 6.16 4.13 -0.68
C GLY A 28 6.80 5.47 -1.08
N TYR A 29 7.10 6.29 -0.07
CA TYR A 29 7.82 7.55 -0.24
C TYR A 29 9.23 7.35 -0.82
N ASP A 30 9.59 8.16 -1.81
CA ASP A 30 10.92 8.16 -2.42
C ASP A 30 11.86 9.13 -1.68
N PHE A 31 12.76 8.58 -0.86
CA PHE A 31 13.73 9.38 -0.10
C PHE A 31 14.77 10.10 -0.97
N ASN A 32 14.87 9.80 -2.27
CA ASN A 32 15.68 10.62 -3.18
C ASN A 32 15.11 12.04 -3.36
N GLN A 33 13.84 12.26 -2.98
CA GLN A 33 13.20 13.57 -2.97
C GLN A 33 13.51 14.38 -1.69
N GLY A 34 14.40 13.87 -0.83
CA GLY A 34 14.75 14.48 0.46
C GLY A 34 13.84 14.01 1.59
N VAL A 35 13.87 14.73 2.72
CA VAL A 35 13.10 14.38 3.93
C VAL A 35 11.90 15.32 4.08
N ASP A 36 10.81 15.00 3.38
CA ASP A 36 9.51 15.64 3.55
C ASP A 36 8.58 14.73 4.37
N HIS A 37 8.33 15.11 5.62
CA HIS A 37 7.47 14.35 6.53
C HIS A 37 6.00 14.37 6.10
N ARG A 38 5.52 15.43 5.45
CA ARG A 38 4.15 15.49 4.95
C ARG A 38 3.97 14.51 3.80
N ALA A 39 4.87 14.54 2.83
CA ALA A 39 4.85 13.62 1.70
C ALA A 39 5.06 12.16 2.15
N LEU A 40 5.92 11.93 3.14
CA LEU A 40 6.08 10.61 3.77
C LEU A 40 4.77 10.09 4.36
N LEU A 41 4.10 10.89 5.21
CA LEU A 41 2.83 10.50 5.82
C LEU A 41 1.70 10.38 4.79
N GLN A 42 1.72 11.16 3.71
CA GLN A 42 0.78 11.02 2.59
C GLN A 42 0.98 9.69 1.85
N SER A 43 2.22 9.25 1.65
CA SER A 43 2.52 7.97 0.98
C SER A 43 1.92 6.77 1.68
N TYR A 44 1.62 6.88 2.99
CA TYR A 44 1.10 5.77 3.79
C TYR A 44 -0.20 5.19 3.24
N LEU A 45 -1.04 5.99 2.57
CA LEU A 45 -2.24 5.48 1.88
C LEU A 45 -1.92 4.36 0.87
N ASN A 46 -0.74 4.40 0.26
CA ASN A 46 -0.29 3.47 -0.77
C ASN A 46 0.89 2.58 -0.34
N THR A 47 1.34 2.64 0.91
CA THR A 47 2.48 1.83 1.39
C THR A 47 2.10 0.38 1.73
N GLY A 48 0.85 0.14 2.12
CA GLY A 48 0.33 -1.19 2.48
C GLY A 48 0.38 -1.51 3.98
N PHE A 49 -0.22 -2.63 4.35
CA PHE A 49 -0.32 -3.12 5.74
C PHE A 49 -0.86 -2.05 6.70
N GLN A 50 -0.18 -1.85 7.85
CA GLN A 50 -0.59 -0.87 8.86
C GLN A 50 -0.36 0.58 8.42
N ALA A 51 0.55 0.83 7.47
CA ALA A 51 0.76 2.19 6.96
C ALA A 51 -0.53 2.70 6.29
N THR A 52 -1.16 1.89 5.44
CA THR A 52 -2.45 2.25 4.82
C THR A 52 -3.52 2.52 5.88
N ASN A 53 -3.62 1.70 6.93
CA ASN A 53 -4.56 1.93 8.01
C ASN A 53 -4.31 3.27 8.73
N VAL A 54 -3.06 3.67 8.95
CA VAL A 54 -2.72 4.97 9.53
C VAL A 54 -3.13 6.12 8.60
N GLY A 55 -2.84 6.01 7.30
CA GLY A 55 -3.26 7.01 6.31
C GLY A 55 -4.79 7.20 6.27
N LEU A 56 -5.54 6.09 6.29
CA LEU A 56 -7.00 6.10 6.33
C LEU A 56 -7.53 6.70 7.64
N ALA A 57 -6.91 6.41 8.78
CA ALA A 57 -7.30 6.98 10.06
C ALA A 57 -7.13 8.51 10.09
N ILE A 58 -6.05 9.03 9.50
CA ILE A 58 -5.84 10.48 9.35
C ILE A 58 -6.96 11.11 8.50
N GLN A 59 -7.32 10.49 7.38
CA GLN A 59 -8.42 10.96 6.54
C GLN A 59 -9.75 10.98 7.30
N GLU A 60 -10.07 9.93 8.06
CA GLU A 60 -11.32 9.89 8.81
C GLU A 60 -11.35 10.95 9.93
N ILE A 61 -10.22 11.23 10.59
CA ILE A 61 -10.13 12.32 11.57
C ILE A 61 -10.43 13.68 10.91
N ASN A 62 -9.88 13.93 9.72
CA ASN A 62 -10.16 15.17 8.98
C ASN A 62 -11.63 15.26 8.53
N ASN A 63 -12.24 14.13 8.14
CA ASN A 63 -13.66 14.05 7.82
C ASN A 63 -14.52 14.38 9.06
N MET A 64 -14.17 13.83 10.22
CA MET A 64 -14.84 14.13 11.49
C MET A 64 -14.77 15.62 11.83
N GLN A 65 -13.60 16.25 11.68
CA GLN A 65 -13.46 17.70 11.90
C GLN A 65 -14.30 18.52 10.92
N THR A 66 -14.32 18.15 9.64
CA THR A 66 -15.08 18.85 8.60
C THR A 66 -16.58 18.76 8.84
N ARG A 67 -17.10 17.61 9.32
CA ARG A 67 -18.52 17.42 9.64
C ARG A 67 -18.99 18.22 10.86
N LEU A 68 -18.06 18.71 11.70
CA LEU A 68 -18.35 19.47 12.92
C LEU A 68 -18.34 21.00 12.69
N LEU A 69 -17.98 21.45 11.50
CA LEU A 69 -17.96 22.86 11.07
C LEU A 69 -19.11 23.13 10.07
#